data_AF-A0A454CX59-F1
#
_entry.id   AF-A0A454CX59-F1
#
_cell.length_a   1.000
_cell.length_b   1.000
_cell.length_c   1.000
_cell.angle_alpha   90.00
_cell.angle_beta   90.00
_cell.angle_gamma   90.00
#
_symmetry.space_group_name_H-M   'P 1'
#
loop_
_entity.id
_entity.type
_entity.pdbx_description
1 polymer ?
#
loop_
_entity_poly.entity_id
_entity_poly.type
_entity_poly.pdbx_seq_one_letter_code
_entity_poly.pdbx_strand_id
1 'polypeptide(L)'
;ENAATGVFDAQLSSAQLLQVAERQVDTDGDGLTDRQELALCTDINNADSDGDGLLDGIEVGAETGRHLSDPCSSDTDNDGIDDHWEYEFGSDPLTSDVGNLHSNGTSYWQA
;
A
#
# COMPACT_ATOMS: atom_id res chain seq x y z
N GLU A 1 0.62 -29.19 -41.55
CA GLU A 1 1.12 -27.91 -42.08
C GLU A 1 -0.01 -26.90 -41.95
N ASN A 2 0.03 -26.01 -40.95
CA ASN A 2 -1.07 -25.07 -40.72
C ASN A 2 -0.77 -23.76 -41.47
N ALA A 3 -1.46 -23.59 -42.59
CA ALA A 3 -1.42 -22.39 -43.40
C ALA A 3 -2.18 -21.25 -42.71
N ALA A 4 -1.52 -20.10 -42.53
CA ALA A 4 -2.12 -18.89 -42.01
C ALA A 4 -3.05 -18.26 -43.07
N THR A 5 -4.35 -18.48 -42.96
CA THR A 5 -5.36 -17.71 -43.70
C THR A 5 -5.44 -16.33 -43.07
N GLY A 6 -4.83 -15.33 -43.70
CA GLY A 6 -4.71 -13.95 -43.25
C GLY A 6 -6.03 -13.18 -43.14
N VAL A 7 -6.95 -13.66 -42.30
CA VAL A 7 -8.15 -12.96 -41.88
C VAL A 7 -7.95 -12.65 -40.41
N PHE A 8 -7.39 -11.48 -40.13
CA PHE A 8 -7.42 -10.92 -38.79
C PHE A 8 -8.87 -10.55 -38.49
N ASP A 9 -9.61 -11.46 -37.90
CA ASP A 9 -10.97 -11.22 -37.43
C ASP A 9 -10.89 -10.42 -36.12
N ALA A 10 -10.45 -9.16 -36.24
CA ALA A 10 -10.35 -8.21 -35.14
C ALA A 10 -11.71 -7.54 -34.92
N GLN A 11 -12.69 -8.32 -34.48
CA GLN A 11 -13.87 -7.80 -33.78
C GLN A 11 -13.66 -7.95 -32.27
N LEU A 12 -12.60 -7.31 -31.76
CA LEU A 12 -12.44 -7.10 -30.32
C LEU A 12 -13.38 -5.95 -29.93
N SER A 13 -14.43 -6.27 -29.17
CA SER A 13 -15.31 -5.26 -28.59
C SER A 13 -14.50 -4.34 -27.66
N SER A 14 -14.91 -3.08 -27.49
CA SER A 14 -14.23 -2.11 -26.61
C SER A 14 -14.09 -2.57 -25.15
N ALA A 15 -14.75 -3.66 -24.75
CA ALA A 15 -14.58 -4.33 -23.46
C ALA A 15 -13.29 -5.18 -23.35
N GLN A 16 -12.64 -5.52 -24.47
CA GLN A 16 -11.39 -6.30 -24.49
C GLN A 16 -10.14 -5.44 -24.60
N LEU A 17 -10.27 -4.12 -24.89
CA LEU A 17 -9.13 -3.19 -24.85
C LEU A 17 -8.66 -2.88 -23.42
N LEU A 18 -9.45 -3.20 -22.40
CA LEU A 18 -9.04 -3.17 -20.98
C LEU A 18 -8.46 -4.52 -20.50
N GLN A 19 -8.46 -5.55 -21.34
CA GLN A 19 -8.01 -6.89 -20.97
C GLN A 19 -6.53 -7.16 -21.32
N VAL A 20 -5.85 -6.14 -21.88
CA VAL A 20 -4.40 -6.10 -22.13
C VAL A 20 -3.70 -5.16 -21.12
N ALA A 21 -4.42 -4.67 -20.09
CA ALA A 21 -3.77 -4.39 -18.82
C ALA A 21 -3.44 -5.76 -18.23
N GLU A 22 -2.16 -6.07 -18.11
CA GLU A 22 -1.69 -7.29 -17.49
C GLU A 22 -2.52 -7.55 -16.22
N ARG A 23 -3.01 -8.78 -16.06
CA ARG A 23 -3.67 -9.26 -14.85
C ARG A 23 -2.65 -9.17 -13.72
N GLN A 24 -2.44 -7.97 -13.20
CA GLN A 24 -1.67 -7.73 -12.01
C GLN A 24 -2.59 -8.20 -10.91
N VAL A 25 -2.35 -9.44 -10.49
CA VAL A 25 -3.07 -10.06 -9.40
C VAL A 25 -2.74 -9.25 -8.15
N ASP A 26 -3.75 -8.97 -7.37
CA ASP A 26 -3.73 -8.33 -6.06
C ASP A 26 -4.46 -9.36 -5.19
N THR A 27 -3.68 -10.15 -4.43
CA THR A 27 -4.15 -11.40 -3.83
C THR A 27 -4.90 -11.15 -2.53
N ASP A 28 -4.52 -10.13 -1.76
CA ASP A 28 -5.13 -9.75 -0.48
C ASP A 28 -6.05 -8.52 -0.58
N GLY A 29 -5.98 -7.76 -1.68
CA GLY A 29 -6.92 -6.69 -2.02
C GLY A 29 -6.58 -5.36 -1.37
N ASP A 30 -5.32 -5.11 -1.04
CA ASP A 30 -4.85 -3.89 -0.35
C ASP A 30 -4.60 -2.71 -1.32
N GLY A 31 -4.62 -2.97 -2.63
CA GLY A 31 -4.36 -1.99 -3.69
C GLY A 31 -2.96 -2.09 -4.29
N LEU A 32 -2.12 -3.00 -3.80
CA LEU A 32 -0.87 -3.42 -4.39
C LEU A 32 -1.04 -4.71 -5.16
N THR A 33 -0.26 -4.86 -6.20
CA THR A 33 -0.25 -6.08 -6.99
C THR A 33 0.81 -7.02 -6.41
N ASP A 34 0.62 -8.34 -6.52
CA ASP A 34 1.57 -9.36 -6.05
C ASP A 34 3.02 -9.05 -6.49
N ARG A 35 3.19 -8.44 -7.68
CA ARG A 35 4.50 -8.03 -8.21
C ARG A 35 5.08 -6.80 -7.52
N GLN A 36 4.25 -5.82 -7.17
CA GLN A 36 4.66 -4.67 -6.36
C GLN A 36 5.01 -5.11 -4.96
N GLU A 37 4.20 -5.98 -4.37
CA GLU A 37 4.44 -6.52 -3.04
C GLU A 37 5.76 -7.29 -2.97
N LEU A 38 6.04 -8.17 -3.95
CA LEU A 38 7.35 -8.84 -4.06
C LEU A 38 8.55 -7.88 -4.24
N ALA A 39 8.32 -6.69 -4.80
CA ALA A 39 9.35 -5.68 -4.98
C ALA A 39 9.50 -4.78 -3.75
N LEU A 40 8.43 -4.69 -2.96
CA LEU A 40 8.39 -4.14 -1.61
C LEU A 40 8.75 -5.27 -0.63
N CYS A 41 8.60 -4.99 0.66
CA CYS A 41 8.87 -5.95 1.72
C CYS A 41 7.59 -6.66 2.20
N THR A 42 6.47 -6.45 1.52
CA THR A 42 5.12 -6.86 1.93
C THR A 42 4.77 -8.31 1.55
N ASP A 43 3.74 -8.87 2.17
CA ASP A 43 3.25 -10.24 1.97
C ASP A 43 1.98 -10.27 1.13
N ILE A 44 2.09 -10.91 -0.05
CA ILE A 44 1.00 -11.12 -1.02
C ILE A 44 -0.30 -11.72 -0.47
N ASN A 45 -0.33 -12.26 0.75
CA ASN A 45 -1.52 -12.82 1.36
C ASN A 45 -2.00 -12.04 2.59
N ASN A 46 -1.38 -10.90 2.89
CA ASN A 46 -1.61 -10.15 4.09
C ASN A 46 -1.51 -8.64 3.83
N ALA A 47 -2.68 -8.01 3.76
CA ALA A 47 -2.85 -6.61 3.39
C ALA A 47 -2.26 -5.57 4.37
N ASP A 48 -1.66 -6.04 5.47
CA ASP A 48 -1.08 -5.27 6.58
C ASP A 48 0.13 -6.08 7.08
N SER A 49 1.27 -5.90 6.40
CA SER A 49 2.42 -6.79 6.46
C SER A 49 3.18 -6.72 7.77
N ASP A 50 3.21 -5.56 8.41
CA ASP A 50 3.81 -5.37 9.73
C ASP A 50 2.82 -5.47 10.90
N GLY A 51 1.51 -5.44 10.62
CA GLY A 51 0.46 -5.72 11.57
C GLY A 51 0.10 -4.54 12.47
N ASP A 52 0.37 -3.30 12.05
CA ASP A 52 0.08 -2.09 12.80
C ASP A 52 -1.39 -1.62 12.63
N GLY A 53 -2.09 -2.16 11.63
CA GLY A 53 -3.49 -1.87 11.30
C GLY A 53 -3.67 -0.91 10.12
N LEU A 54 -2.60 -0.41 9.52
CA LEU A 54 -2.58 0.35 8.27
C LEU A 54 -2.32 -0.62 7.11
N LEU A 55 -3.02 -0.44 5.99
CA LEU A 55 -2.85 -1.36 4.85
C LEU A 55 -1.61 -0.99 4.05
N ASP A 56 -0.84 -1.97 3.58
CA ASP A 56 0.42 -1.72 2.87
C ASP A 56 0.22 -0.77 1.66
N GLY A 57 -0.87 -0.95 0.92
CA GLY A 57 -1.27 -0.09 -0.18
C GLY A 57 -1.56 1.35 0.22
N ILE A 58 -2.08 1.60 1.43
CA ILE A 58 -2.24 2.96 1.97
C ILE A 58 -0.86 3.55 2.28
N GLU A 59 -0.01 2.79 2.95
CA GLU A 59 1.32 3.22 3.38
C GLU A 59 2.23 3.64 2.22
N VAL A 60 2.21 2.87 1.13
CA VAL A 60 2.98 3.23 -0.07
C VAL A 60 2.27 4.25 -0.96
N GLY A 61 1.04 4.63 -0.62
CA GLY A 61 0.25 5.63 -1.34
C GLY A 61 -0.29 5.12 -2.67
N ALA A 62 -0.74 3.87 -2.76
CA ALA A 62 -1.36 3.31 -3.95
C ALA A 62 -2.56 4.13 -4.43
N GLU A 63 -3.37 4.65 -3.49
CA GLU A 63 -4.53 5.50 -3.81
C GLU A 63 -4.19 6.99 -3.91
N THR A 64 -3.31 7.48 -3.03
CA THR A 64 -3.06 8.92 -2.86
C THR A 64 -1.87 9.43 -3.68
N GLY A 65 -0.98 8.53 -4.12
CA GLY A 65 0.31 8.84 -4.71
C GLY A 65 1.34 9.40 -3.73
N ARG A 66 1.02 9.45 -2.43
CA ARG A 66 1.92 9.91 -1.36
C ARG A 66 2.31 8.72 -0.49
N HIS A 67 3.60 8.47 -0.40
CA HIS A 67 4.17 7.56 0.60
C HIS A 67 3.97 8.14 2.00
N LEU A 68 3.38 7.34 2.89
CA LEU A 68 3.01 7.69 4.27
C LEU A 68 3.98 7.06 5.29
N SER A 69 4.25 5.76 5.17
CA SER A 69 5.06 4.95 6.11
C SER A 69 5.73 3.78 5.36
N ASP A 70 6.62 3.05 6.04
CA ASP A 70 7.26 1.82 5.59
C ASP A 70 6.37 0.61 5.96
N PRO A 71 5.76 -0.09 4.98
CA PRO A 71 4.80 -1.18 5.22
C PRO A 71 5.42 -2.47 5.79
N CYS A 72 6.65 -2.38 6.27
CA CYS A 72 7.38 -3.46 6.92
C CYS A 72 7.82 -3.11 8.34
N SER A 73 7.37 -1.96 8.85
CA SER A 73 7.78 -1.40 10.12
C SER A 73 6.60 -0.70 10.74
N SER A 74 5.98 -1.33 11.74
CA SER A 74 4.80 -0.78 12.43
C SER A 74 5.00 0.61 13.05
N ASP A 75 6.24 1.07 13.16
CA ASP A 75 6.68 2.37 13.65
C ASP A 75 7.86 2.79 12.74
N THR A 76 7.56 3.55 11.70
CA THR A 76 8.50 3.85 10.62
C THR A 76 9.65 4.73 11.08
N ASP A 77 9.37 5.70 11.95
CA ASP A 77 10.36 6.65 12.43
C ASP A 77 11.04 6.24 13.76
N ASN A 78 10.59 5.13 14.34
CA ASN A 78 11.06 4.51 15.57
C ASN A 78 10.93 5.42 16.80
N ASP A 79 9.86 6.19 16.85
CA ASP A 79 9.56 7.08 17.97
C ASP A 79 8.72 6.41 19.07
N GLY A 80 8.12 5.26 18.75
CA GLY A 80 7.34 4.41 19.63
C GLY A 80 5.83 4.56 19.45
N ILE A 81 5.35 5.43 18.56
CA ILE A 81 3.95 5.48 18.13
C ILE A 81 3.84 4.66 16.84
N ASP A 82 2.80 3.83 16.73
CA ASP A 82 2.60 3.02 15.52
C ASP A 82 2.05 3.89 14.36
N ASP A 83 2.41 3.58 13.12
CA ASP A 83 2.11 4.40 11.94
C ASP A 83 0.59 4.54 11.70
N HIS A 84 -0.18 3.47 11.95
CA HIS A 84 -1.64 3.48 11.96
C HIS A 84 -2.20 4.56 12.89
N TRP A 85 -1.62 4.65 14.08
CA TRP A 85 -2.05 5.63 15.08
C TRP A 85 -1.69 7.03 14.53
N GLU A 86 -0.46 7.27 14.11
CA GLU A 86 -0.09 8.57 13.55
C GLU A 86 -0.97 9.02 12.37
N TYR A 87 -1.32 8.09 11.48
CA TYR A 87 -2.28 8.30 10.39
C TYR A 87 -3.68 8.68 10.89
N GLU A 88 -4.22 7.98 11.90
CA GLU A 88 -5.59 8.18 12.37
C GLU A 88 -5.81 9.57 13.00
N PHE A 89 -4.83 10.13 13.73
CA PHE A 89 -4.99 11.48 14.32
C PHE A 89 -4.11 12.55 13.69
N GLY A 90 -3.49 12.25 12.55
CA GLY A 90 -2.87 13.22 11.66
C GLY A 90 -1.50 13.74 12.11
N SER A 91 -0.74 12.90 12.81
CA SER A 91 0.72 13.04 12.93
C SER A 91 1.40 12.62 11.62
N ASP A 92 2.72 12.75 11.54
CA ASP A 92 3.48 12.38 10.35
C ASP A 92 4.36 11.15 10.64
N PRO A 93 4.01 9.95 10.11
CA PRO A 93 4.71 8.69 10.41
C PRO A 93 6.20 8.65 10.03
N LEU A 94 6.67 9.68 9.33
CA LEU A 94 8.06 9.82 8.91
C LEU A 94 8.86 10.72 9.85
N THR A 95 8.26 11.27 10.91
CA THR A 95 8.89 12.30 11.75
C THR A 95 8.63 12.13 13.24
N SER A 96 9.72 11.88 13.98
CA SER A 96 9.65 11.64 15.41
C SER A 96 8.95 12.78 16.15
N ASP A 97 7.76 12.47 16.65
CA ASP A 97 6.86 13.35 17.38
C ASP A 97 6.89 13.06 18.90
N VAL A 98 7.44 11.91 19.33
CA VAL A 98 7.70 11.69 20.75
C VAL A 98 8.68 12.71 21.32
N GLY A 99 8.21 13.42 22.34
CA GLY A 99 8.99 14.47 23.03
C GLY A 99 8.62 15.88 22.62
N ASN A 100 7.84 16.08 21.56
CA ASN A 100 7.08 17.32 21.34
C ASN A 100 5.85 17.30 22.27
N LEU A 101 6.08 17.66 23.54
CA LEU A 101 4.99 17.96 24.47
C LEU A 101 4.04 18.95 23.78
N HIS A 102 2.77 18.58 23.59
CA HIS A 102 1.74 19.58 23.31
C HIS A 102 1.86 20.68 24.37
N SER A 103 1.47 21.91 24.03
CA SER A 103 1.52 23.07 24.94
C SER A 103 0.72 22.87 26.25
N ASN A 104 -0.02 21.76 26.38
CA ASN A 104 -0.78 21.32 27.55
C ASN A 104 -0.05 20.26 28.43
N GLY A 105 1.15 19.79 28.06
CA GLY A 105 1.99 18.92 28.88
C GLY A 105 1.57 17.45 28.97
N THR A 106 0.66 16.97 28.12
CA THR A 106 0.29 15.54 28.08
C THR A 106 1.15 14.77 27.08
N SER A 107 1.80 13.70 27.54
CA SER A 107 2.38 12.66 26.68
C SER A 107 1.28 11.66 26.29
N TYR A 108 1.30 11.17 25.06
CA TYR A 108 0.38 10.14 24.56
C TYR A 108 0.38 8.81 25.37
N TRP A 109 1.37 8.61 26.26
CA TRP A 109 1.50 7.43 27.13
C TRP A 109 0.82 7.48 28.50
N GLN A 110 -0.07 8.45 28.78
CA GLN A 110 -0.83 8.41 30.03
C GLN A 110 -2.19 7.74 29.84
N ALA A 111 -2.17 6.41 29.94
CA ALA A 111 -3.31 5.61 30.39
C ALA A 111 -3.38 5.59 31.93
#